data_AF-A0A920L1P6-F1
#
_entry.id   AF-A0A920L1P6-F1
#
_cell.length_a   1.000
_cell.length_b   1.000
_cell.length_c   1.000
_cell.angle_alpha   90.00
_cell.angle_beta   90.00
_cell.angle_gamma   90.00
#
_symmetry.space_group_name_H-M   'P 1'
#
loop_
_entity.id
_entity.type
_entity.pdbx_description
1 polymer ?
#
loop_
_entity_poly.entity_id
_entity_poly.type
_entity_poly.pdbx_seq_one_letter_code
_entity_poly.pdbx_strand_id
1 'polypeptide(L)'
;MDKEEISASVCNQLDEVHTDPQVVDQGSIALIEHPELGTMRMPKPPANFKGQDAFPRSLAPVLGHDNREVLSSIGVEGDTIDRMEERERQNRELLASLMPTN
;
A
#
# COMPACT_ATOMS: atom_id res chain seq x y z
N MET A 1 38.45 -9.04 -9.79
CA MET A 1 38.23 -8.45 -8.46
C MET A 1 38.14 -9.56 -7.43
N ASP A 2 37.29 -10.58 -7.62
CA ASP A 2 37.16 -11.74 -6.72
C ASP A 2 38.48 -12.50 -6.48
N LYS A 3 39.25 -12.77 -7.54
CA LYS A 3 40.56 -13.43 -7.43
C LYS A 3 41.57 -12.64 -6.57
N GLU A 4 41.40 -11.32 -6.53
CA GLU A 4 42.29 -10.39 -5.81
C GLU A 4 41.68 -9.95 -4.47
N GLU A 5 40.57 -10.57 -4.04
CA GLU A 5 39.84 -10.26 -2.80
C GLU A 5 39.39 -8.78 -2.65
N ILE A 6 39.17 -8.10 -3.79
CA ILE A 6 38.70 -6.72 -3.82
C ILE A 6 37.17 -6.71 -3.81
N SER A 7 36.57 -6.10 -2.78
CA SER A 7 35.12 -5.93 -2.69
C SER A 7 34.60 -4.99 -3.79
N ALA A 8 33.71 -5.50 -4.62
CA ALA A 8 32.98 -4.75 -5.65
C ALA A 8 31.56 -5.31 -5.79
N SER A 9 30.67 -4.53 -6.37
CA SER A 9 29.30 -4.95 -6.67
C SER A 9 28.83 -4.34 -8.00
N VAL A 10 27.78 -4.91 -8.56
CA VAL A 10 27.13 -4.42 -9.78
C VAL A 10 26.23 -3.22 -9.44
N CYS A 11 26.24 -2.20 -10.30
CA CYS A 11 25.30 -1.09 -10.23
C CYS A 11 24.05 -1.42 -11.06
N ASN A 12 23.05 -2.05 -10.43
CA ASN A 12 21.79 -2.43 -11.08
C ASN A 12 21.00 -1.20 -11.57
N GLN A 13 20.33 -1.33 -12.72
CA GLN A 13 19.28 -0.39 -13.13
C GLN A 13 17.97 -0.67 -12.39
N LEU A 14 17.06 0.31 -12.33
CA LEU A 14 15.83 0.22 -11.53
C LEU A 14 14.93 -0.96 -11.93
N ASP A 15 14.82 -1.25 -13.22
CA ASP A 15 14.02 -2.33 -13.79
C ASP A 15 14.64 -3.72 -13.54
N GLU A 16 15.93 -3.80 -13.26
CA GLU A 16 16.65 -5.06 -13.01
C GLU A 16 16.61 -5.50 -11.54
N VAL A 17 16.35 -4.57 -10.61
CA VAL A 17 16.40 -4.81 -9.15
C VAL A 17 15.53 -6.01 -8.74
N HIS A 18 14.35 -6.16 -9.35
CA HIS A 18 13.41 -7.21 -8.96
C HIS A 18 13.83 -8.63 -9.39
N THR A 19 14.84 -8.74 -10.26
CA THR A 19 15.41 -10.01 -10.71
C THR A 19 16.77 -10.30 -10.09
N ASP A 20 17.31 -9.37 -9.31
CA ASP A 20 18.61 -9.54 -8.66
C ASP A 20 18.59 -10.78 -7.74
N PRO A 21 19.60 -11.67 -7.83
CA PRO A 21 19.60 -12.92 -7.08
C PRO A 21 19.47 -12.73 -5.56
N GLN A 22 20.08 -11.68 -5.00
CA GLN A 22 19.99 -11.40 -3.58
C GLN A 22 18.60 -10.87 -3.19
N VAL A 23 18.00 -10.03 -4.04
CA VAL A 23 16.63 -9.51 -3.82
C VAL A 23 15.60 -10.65 -3.81
N VAL A 24 15.75 -11.61 -4.73
CA VAL A 24 14.89 -12.80 -4.82
C VAL A 24 15.12 -13.73 -3.63
N ASP A 25 16.37 -14.04 -3.27
CA ASP A 25 16.71 -14.93 -2.15
C ASP A 25 16.23 -14.38 -0.80
N GLN A 26 16.42 -13.08 -0.57
CA GLN A 26 15.93 -12.40 0.63
C GLN A 26 14.39 -12.27 0.64
N GLY A 27 13.74 -12.48 -0.50
CA GLY A 27 12.32 -12.24 -0.69
C GLY A 27 11.96 -10.78 -0.38
N SER A 28 12.84 -9.84 -0.73
CA SER A 28 12.75 -8.42 -0.37
C SER A 28 11.58 -7.69 -1.04
N ILE A 29 11.02 -8.28 -2.10
CA ILE A 29 9.83 -7.78 -2.81
C ILE A 29 8.72 -8.81 -2.68
N ALA A 30 7.59 -8.41 -2.12
CA ALA A 30 6.39 -9.23 -2.01
C ALA A 30 5.49 -9.06 -3.23
N LEU A 31 4.85 -10.16 -3.65
CA LEU A 31 3.74 -10.14 -4.60
C LEU A 31 2.43 -10.08 -3.82
N ILE A 32 1.55 -9.16 -4.19
CA ILE A 32 0.31 -8.86 -3.48
C ILE A 32 -0.83 -8.85 -4.50
N GLU A 33 -1.93 -9.52 -4.18
CA GLU A 33 -3.16 -9.46 -4.95
C GLU A 33 -4.01 -8.28 -4.49
N HIS A 34 -4.18 -7.28 -5.36
CA HIS A 34 -5.10 -6.17 -5.13
C HIS A 34 -6.43 -6.41 -5.86
N PRO A 35 -7.60 -6.29 -5.19
CA PRO A 35 -8.90 -6.59 -5.80
C PRO A 35 -9.18 -5.85 -7.11
N GLU A 36 -8.73 -4.60 -7.22
CA GLU A 36 -8.97 -3.74 -8.39
C GLU A 36 -7.77 -3.61 -9.33
N LEU A 37 -6.54 -3.79 -8.83
CA LEU A 37 -5.30 -3.50 -9.58
C LEU A 37 -4.58 -4.79 -10.02
N GLY A 38 -5.04 -5.95 -9.56
CA GLY A 38 -4.42 -7.25 -9.79
C GLY A 38 -3.13 -7.44 -8.99
N THR A 39 -2.28 -8.34 -9.47
CA THR A 39 -0.99 -8.65 -8.83
C THR A 39 -0.02 -7.48 -8.93
N MET A 40 0.47 -7.00 -7.78
CA MET A 40 1.45 -5.91 -7.68
C MET A 40 2.68 -6.31 -6.87
N ARG A 41 3.80 -5.64 -7.13
CA ARG A 41 5.06 -5.81 -6.39
C ARG A 41 5.21 -4.71 -5.35
N MET A 42 5.54 -5.07 -4.12
CA MET A 42 5.79 -4.10 -3.05
C MET A 42 7.08 -4.44 -2.28
N PRO A 43 7.95 -3.45 -2.02
CA PRO A 43 9.12 -3.67 -1.19
C PRO A 43 8.71 -3.96 0.25
N LYS A 44 9.31 -4.99 0.84
CA LYS A 44 9.17 -5.30 2.26
C LYS A 44 10.00 -4.32 3.10
N PRO A 45 9.69 -4.20 4.41
CA PRO A 45 10.60 -3.58 5.36
C PRO A 45 12.00 -4.22 5.26
N PRO A 46 13.08 -3.42 5.30
CA PRO A 46 14.43 -3.91 5.02
C PRO A 46 14.96 -4.89 6.07
N ALA A 47 14.46 -4.79 7.30
CA ALA A 47 14.81 -5.70 8.39
C ALA A 47 13.69 -6.71 8.61
N ASN A 48 14.05 -7.99 8.73
CA ASN A 48 13.16 -9.06 9.16
C ASN A 48 13.35 -9.27 10.67
N PHE A 49 12.28 -9.11 11.45
CA PHE A 49 12.31 -9.39 12.89
C PHE A 49 11.67 -10.74 13.19
N LYS A 50 12.22 -11.45 14.19
CA LYS A 50 11.61 -12.69 14.68
C LYS A 50 10.25 -12.37 15.30
N GLY A 51 9.20 -13.05 14.83
CA GLY A 51 7.82 -12.82 15.27
C GLY A 51 7.09 -11.70 14.50
N GLN A 52 7.69 -11.17 13.45
CA GLN A 52 7.00 -10.25 12.54
C GLN A 52 5.94 -11.01 11.72
N ASP A 53 4.72 -10.46 11.70
CA ASP A 53 3.60 -10.98 10.91
C ASP A 53 3.87 -10.92 9.39
N ALA A 54 2.99 -11.53 8.61
CA ALA A 54 2.99 -11.43 7.16
C ALA A 54 2.91 -9.96 6.69
N PHE A 55 3.58 -9.66 5.58
CA PHE A 55 3.59 -8.34 4.95
C PHE A 55 2.94 -8.39 3.56
N PRO A 56 2.13 -7.38 3.19
CA PRO A 56 1.57 -6.36 4.08
C PRO A 56 0.55 -6.96 5.05
N ARG A 57 0.32 -6.28 6.18
CA ARG A 57 -0.75 -6.68 7.10
C ARG A 57 -2.13 -6.47 6.48
N SER A 58 -2.29 -5.39 5.71
CA SER A 58 -3.50 -5.05 4.97
C SER A 58 -3.14 -4.22 3.74
N LEU A 59 -4.04 -4.18 2.76
CA LEU A 59 -3.91 -3.28 1.62
C LEU A 59 -4.08 -1.82 2.06
N ALA A 60 -3.60 -0.90 1.23
CA ALA A 60 -3.84 0.53 1.45
C ALA A 60 -5.36 0.79 1.39
N PRO A 61 -5.95 1.42 2.42
CA PRO A 61 -7.37 1.71 2.43
C PRO A 61 -7.72 2.74 1.36
N VAL A 62 -8.92 2.62 0.79
CA VAL A 62 -9.49 3.67 -0.04
C VAL A 62 -9.82 4.91 0.79
N LEU A 63 -9.96 6.06 0.15
CA LEU A 63 -10.31 7.30 0.82
C LEU A 63 -11.62 7.14 1.62
N GLY A 64 -11.54 7.33 2.93
CA GLY A 64 -12.67 7.27 3.85
C GLY A 64 -13.01 5.88 4.41
N HIS A 65 -12.24 4.83 4.08
CA HIS A 65 -12.51 3.45 4.51
C HIS A 65 -12.71 3.32 6.04
N ASP A 66 -11.88 4.01 6.84
CA ASP A 66 -11.89 3.88 8.31
C ASP A 66 -12.67 5.01 9.02
N ASN A 67 -13.37 5.88 8.29
CA ASN A 67 -14.00 7.09 8.85
C ASN A 67 -14.99 6.75 9.98
N ARG A 68 -15.92 5.82 9.74
CA ARG A 68 -16.92 5.42 10.73
C ARG A 68 -16.30 4.79 11.98
N GLU A 69 -15.30 3.93 11.80
CA GLU A 69 -14.59 3.28 12.91
C GLU A 69 -13.90 4.32 13.80
N VAL A 70 -13.12 5.22 13.19
CA VAL A 70 -12.39 6.25 13.92
C VAL A 70 -13.34 7.22 14.62
N LEU A 71 -14.38 7.72 13.93
CA LEU A 71 -15.36 8.64 14.52
C LEU A 71 -16.11 8.00 15.70
N SER A 72 -16.48 6.73 15.57
CA SER A 72 -17.10 5.98 16.66
C SER A 72 -16.15 5.81 17.83
N SER A 73 -14.86 5.54 17.58
CA SER A 73 -13.84 5.34 18.63
C SER A 73 -13.60 6.59 19.50
N ILE A 74 -13.85 7.79 18.95
CA ILE A 74 -13.72 9.06 19.68
C ILE A 74 -15.06 9.56 20.27
N GLY A 75 -16.12 8.74 20.19
CA GLY A 75 -17.41 9.03 20.83
C GLY A 75 -18.36 9.91 20.01
N VAL A 76 -18.19 10.00 18.68
CA VAL A 76 -19.17 10.68 17.83
C VAL A 76 -20.44 9.84 17.73
N GLU A 77 -21.59 10.47 17.93
CA GLU A 77 -22.90 9.81 17.84
C GLU A 77 -23.19 9.30 16.43
N GLY A 78 -23.82 8.12 16.33
CA GLY A 78 -24.17 7.47 15.06
C GLY A 78 -24.94 8.40 14.11
N ASP A 79 -25.97 9.10 14.62
CA ASP A 79 -26.76 10.06 13.85
C ASP A 79 -25.90 11.19 13.24
N THR A 80 -24.81 11.57 13.91
CA THR A 80 -23.87 12.57 13.39
C THR A 80 -23.00 11.99 12.28
N ILE A 81 -22.52 10.75 12.45
CA ILE A 81 -21.76 10.04 11.41
C ILE A 81 -22.62 9.85 10.16
N ASP A 82 -23.86 9.40 10.32
CA ASP A 82 -24.80 9.18 9.22
C ASP A 82 -25.04 10.48 8.42
N ARG A 83 -25.21 11.62 9.11
CA ARG A 83 -25.33 12.94 8.45
C ARG A 83 -24.06 13.33 7.68
N MET A 84 -22.88 13.02 8.20
CA MET A 84 -21.62 13.32 7.52
C MET A 84 -21.45 12.46 6.27
N GLU A 85 -21.73 11.16 6.36
CA GLU A 85 -21.69 10.22 5.23
C GLU A 85 -22.69 10.62 4.13
N GLU A 86 -23.90 11.03 4.51
CA GLU A 86 -24.92 11.55 3.59
C GLU A 86 -24.40 12.78 2.83
N ARG A 87 -23.84 13.75 3.55
CA ARG A 87 -23.28 14.97 2.96
C ARG A 87 -22.12 14.65 2.01
N GLU A 88 -21.24 13.72 2.38
CA GLU A 88 -20.13 13.30 1.52
C GLU A 88 -20.63 12.62 0.23
N ARG A 89 -21.68 11.80 0.33
CA ARG A 89 -22.31 11.18 -0.85
C ARG A 89 -22.86 12.24 -1.80
N GLN A 90 -23.62 13.20 -1.28
CA GLN A 90 -24.17 14.31 -2.06
C GLN A 90 -23.06 15.16 -2.71
N ASN A 91 -21.98 15.45 -1.97
CA ASN A 91 -20.85 16.19 -2.50
C ASN A 91 -20.13 15.43 -3.62
N ARG A 92 -19.99 14.11 -3.49
CA ARG A 92 -19.37 13.26 -4.53
C ARG A 92 -20.20 13.22 -5.80
N GLU A 93 -21.51 13.07 -5.67
CA GLU A 93 -22.46 13.12 -6.80
C GLU A 93 -22.42 14.49 -7.50
N LEU A 94 -22.42 15.57 -6.73
CA LEU A 94 -22.28 16.93 -7.24
C LEU A 94 -20.96 17.09 -8.01
N LEU A 95 -19.82 16.71 -7.42
CA LEU A 95 -18.51 16.80 -8.07
C LEU A 95 -18.44 15.98 -9.37
N ALA A 96 -19.00 14.76 -9.38
CA ALA A 96 -19.08 13.93 -10.58
C ALA A 96 -19.92 14.59 -11.69
N SER A 97 -20.99 15.31 -11.32
CA SER A 97 -21.80 16.08 -12.27
C SER A 97 -21.10 17.34 -12.80
N LEU A 98 -20.21 17.97 -12.02
CA LEU A 98 -19.50 19.20 -12.43
C LEU A 98 -18.24 18.94 -13.26
N MET A 99 -17.63 17.76 -13.11
CA MET A 99 -16.41 17.36 -13.81
C MET A 99 -16.71 16.18 -14.75
N PRO A 100 -17.32 16.41 -15.93
CA PRO A 100 -17.51 15.35 -16.90
C PRO A 100 -16.13 14.82 -17.34
N THR A 101 -15.89 13.54 -17.06
CA THR A 101 -14.69 12.81 -17.51
C THR A 101 -14.68 12.79 -19.04
N ASN A 102 -13.76 13.56 -19.65
CA ASN A 102 -13.43 13.45 -21.08
C ASN A 102 -12.66 12.15 -21.36
#